data_AF-A0A0F6YN83-F1
#
_entry.id   AF-A0A0F6YN83-F1
#
_cell.length_a   1.000
_cell.length_b   1.000
_cell.length_c   1.000
_cell.angle_alpha   90.00
_cell.angle_beta   90.00
_cell.angle_gamma   90.00
#
_symmetry.space_group_name_H-M   'P 1'
#
loop_
_entity.id
_entity.type
_entity.pdbx_description
1 polymer ?
#
loop_
_entity_poly.entity_id
_entity_poly.type
_entity_poly.pdbx_seq_one_letter_code
_entity_poly.pdbx_strand_id
1 'polypeptide(L)'
;MPFQAMRRTFAEIDVCPQCAGVFFDPGEGVSTHGADGEAAFLVRDGRARIVRNSPYTCPAGTHEPIGMQVYAVGFGESAIEIDYCPRCTGFFLDCGEGAALAALERGDDTVETSSGARFSAPPKVDRQAEAIAQAQRESSRGLFDVFVVDVLEAAQQGARAMEEAERRRRWRRWGL
;
A
#
# COMPACT_ATOMS: atom_id res chain seq x y z
N MET A 1 -19.19 -10.39 -21.00
CA MET A 1 -19.85 -11.21 -19.95
C MET A 1 -20.08 -10.30 -18.75
N PRO A 2 -21.25 -10.33 -18.10
CA PRO A 2 -21.48 -9.54 -16.89
C PRO A 2 -20.64 -10.09 -15.73
N PHE A 3 -20.27 -9.21 -14.79
CA PHE A 3 -19.72 -9.60 -13.50
C PHE A 3 -20.76 -10.39 -12.70
N GLN A 4 -20.28 -11.26 -11.79
CA GLN A 4 -21.12 -12.01 -10.88
C GLN A 4 -21.02 -11.42 -9.47
N ALA A 5 -22.12 -10.87 -8.98
CA ALA A 5 -22.20 -10.37 -7.61
C ALA A 5 -22.08 -11.54 -6.60
N MET A 6 -21.11 -11.44 -5.70
CA MET A 6 -20.84 -12.38 -4.64
C MET A 6 -21.05 -11.70 -3.29
N ARG A 7 -22.15 -12.05 -2.63
CA ARG A 7 -22.46 -11.54 -1.29
C ARG A 7 -21.52 -12.10 -0.23
N ARG A 8 -20.89 -11.20 0.52
CA ARG A 8 -20.17 -11.48 1.77
C ARG A 8 -20.95 -10.90 2.94
N THR A 9 -20.50 -11.20 4.15
CA THR A 9 -21.15 -10.72 5.38
C THR A 9 -21.25 -9.19 5.45
N PHE A 10 -20.30 -8.47 4.84
CA PHE A 10 -20.15 -7.02 4.98
C PHE A 10 -20.09 -6.24 3.65
N ALA A 11 -20.14 -6.91 2.49
CA ALA A 11 -20.05 -6.29 1.16
C ALA A 11 -20.63 -7.19 0.06
N GLU A 12 -21.00 -6.62 -1.10
CA GLU A 12 -21.44 -7.36 -2.29
C GLU A 12 -20.38 -7.19 -3.38
N ILE A 13 -19.47 -8.16 -3.47
CA ILE A 13 -18.28 -8.04 -4.30
C ILE A 13 -18.57 -8.56 -5.71
N ASP A 14 -18.22 -7.81 -6.75
CA ASP A 14 -18.38 -8.21 -8.14
C ASP A 14 -17.18 -9.03 -8.65
N VAL A 15 -17.41 -10.27 -9.07
CA VAL A 15 -16.34 -11.17 -9.55
C VAL A 15 -16.42 -11.38 -11.06
N CYS A 16 -15.28 -11.21 -11.74
CA CYS A 16 -15.15 -11.54 -13.15
C CYS A 16 -15.02 -13.07 -13.33
N PRO A 17 -15.95 -13.75 -14.03
CA PRO A 17 -15.89 -15.20 -14.18
C PRO A 17 -14.75 -15.69 -15.12
N GLN A 18 -14.12 -14.79 -15.87
CA GLN A 18 -13.09 -15.14 -16.85
C GLN A 18 -11.68 -15.14 -16.24
N CYS A 19 -11.34 -14.10 -15.48
CA CYS A 19 -10.01 -13.95 -14.88
C CYS A 19 -10.02 -14.15 -13.36
N ALA A 20 -11.18 -14.31 -12.72
CA ALA A 20 -11.34 -14.30 -11.26
C ALA A 20 -10.89 -12.99 -10.58
N GLY A 21 -10.74 -11.91 -11.35
CA GLY A 21 -10.56 -10.57 -10.82
C GLY A 21 -11.82 -10.06 -10.11
N VAL A 22 -11.64 -9.04 -9.28
CA VAL A 22 -12.62 -8.56 -8.34
C VAL A 22 -12.81 -7.05 -8.51
N PHE A 23 -14.04 -6.61 -8.70
CA PHE A 23 -14.43 -5.21 -8.63
C PHE A 23 -15.03 -4.91 -7.25
N PHE A 24 -14.58 -3.81 -6.66
CA PHE A 24 -15.09 -3.27 -5.42
C PHE A 24 -15.81 -1.97 -5.71
N ASP A 25 -17.07 -1.88 -5.30
CA ASP A 25 -17.77 -0.61 -5.24
C ASP A 25 -17.14 0.30 -4.17
N PRO A 26 -17.40 1.61 -4.20
CA PRO A 26 -16.83 2.57 -3.25
C PRO A 26 -17.11 2.16 -1.81
N GLY A 27 -16.05 2.09 -0.99
CA GLY A 27 -16.14 1.65 0.41
C GLY A 27 -16.20 0.14 0.64
N GLU A 28 -16.43 -0.70 -0.37
CA GLU A 28 -16.49 -2.15 -0.19
C GLU A 28 -15.13 -2.78 0.12
N GLY A 29 -14.06 -2.21 -0.44
CA GLY A 29 -12.69 -2.55 -0.10
C GLY A 29 -12.46 -2.37 1.41
N VAL A 30 -12.94 -1.27 1.98
CA VAL A 30 -12.86 -0.99 3.42
C VAL A 30 -13.62 -2.03 4.24
N SER A 31 -14.85 -2.35 3.83
CA SER A 31 -15.68 -3.35 4.50
C SER A 31 -15.09 -4.76 4.47
N THR A 32 -14.29 -5.07 3.45
CA THR A 32 -13.72 -6.41 3.25
C THR A 32 -12.33 -6.56 3.89
N HIS A 33 -11.51 -5.51 3.84
CA HIS A 33 -10.09 -5.57 4.19
C HIS A 33 -9.65 -4.54 5.25
N GLY A 34 -10.57 -3.74 5.80
CA GLY A 34 -10.25 -2.69 6.78
C GLY A 34 -9.81 -1.38 6.11
N ALA A 35 -9.30 -0.42 6.89
CA ALA A 35 -8.97 0.92 6.38
C ALA A 35 -7.98 0.92 5.20
N ASP A 36 -7.11 -0.08 5.12
CA ASP A 36 -6.13 -0.25 4.04
C ASP A 36 -6.73 -0.93 2.79
N GLY A 37 -7.95 -1.45 2.89
CA GLY A 37 -8.62 -2.17 1.82
C GLY A 37 -9.07 -1.35 0.61
N GLU A 38 -8.98 -0.02 0.68
CA GLU A 38 -9.46 0.87 -0.37
C GLU A 38 -8.32 1.32 -1.29
N ALA A 39 -8.08 0.56 -2.35
CA ALA A 39 -7.08 0.88 -3.36
C ALA A 39 -7.31 2.25 -4.04
N ALA A 40 -8.57 2.74 -4.05
CA ALA A 40 -8.89 4.10 -4.49
C ALA A 40 -8.14 5.19 -3.70
N PHE A 41 -7.71 4.91 -2.47
CA PHE A 41 -6.88 5.84 -1.69
C PHE A 41 -5.52 6.08 -2.36
N LEU A 42 -4.90 5.05 -2.93
CA LEU A 42 -3.62 5.14 -3.66
C LEU A 42 -3.74 6.06 -4.88
N VAL A 43 -4.90 6.09 -5.52
CA VAL A 43 -5.19 7.00 -6.63
C VAL A 43 -5.38 8.42 -6.12
N ARG A 44 -6.15 8.61 -5.05
CA ARG A 44 -6.48 9.94 -4.49
C ARG A 44 -5.28 10.64 -3.83
N ASP A 45 -4.38 9.88 -3.21
CA ASP A 45 -3.19 10.41 -2.53
C ASP A 45 -1.98 10.61 -3.46
N GLY A 46 -2.11 10.20 -4.73
CA GLY A 46 -1.09 10.36 -5.76
C GLY A 46 0.05 9.33 -5.71
N ARG A 47 -0.05 8.27 -4.90
CA ARG A 47 0.91 7.15 -4.93
C ARG A 47 0.75 6.27 -6.15
N ALA A 48 -0.46 6.23 -6.73
CA ALA A 48 -0.73 5.59 -8.00
C ALA A 48 -0.68 6.61 -9.14
N ARG A 49 -0.08 6.23 -10.27
CA ARG A 49 -0.02 7.07 -11.48
C ARG A 49 -0.84 6.46 -12.60
N ILE A 50 -1.59 7.29 -13.32
CA ILE A 50 -2.29 6.82 -14.52
C ILE A 50 -1.26 6.37 -15.57
N VAL A 51 -1.45 5.16 -16.10
CA VAL A 51 -0.56 4.59 -17.13
C VAL A 51 -1.25 4.45 -18.47
N ARG A 52 -2.55 4.09 -18.49
CA ARG A 52 -3.34 3.92 -19.71
C ARG A 52 -4.84 3.91 -19.42
N ASN A 53 -5.65 3.89 -20.47
CA ASN A 53 -7.07 3.56 -20.36
C ASN A 53 -7.23 2.04 -20.21
N SER A 54 -8.18 1.64 -19.38
CA SER A 54 -8.58 0.25 -19.21
C SER A 54 -9.32 -0.25 -20.46
N PRO A 55 -9.14 -1.52 -20.86
CA PRO A 55 -10.06 -2.16 -21.80
C PRO A 55 -11.43 -2.45 -21.17
N TYR A 56 -11.55 -2.34 -19.84
CA TYR A 56 -12.76 -2.63 -19.09
C TYR A 56 -13.63 -1.38 -18.91
N THR A 57 -14.93 -1.60 -19.02
CA THR A 57 -15.96 -0.63 -18.62
C THR A 57 -16.33 -0.90 -17.18
N CYS A 58 -16.56 0.15 -16.40
CA CYS A 58 -16.97 0.01 -15.01
C CYS A 58 -18.29 -0.79 -14.92
N PRO A 59 -18.34 -1.84 -14.08
CA PRO A 59 -19.55 -2.67 -13.94
C PRO A 59 -20.60 -2.05 -13.02
N ALA A 60 -20.26 -1.00 -12.26
CA ALA A 60 -21.17 -0.35 -11.33
C ALA A 60 -22.42 0.17 -12.05
N GLY A 61 -23.60 -0.16 -11.52
CA GLY A 61 -24.90 0.27 -12.04
C GLY A 61 -25.28 1.71 -11.65
N THR A 62 -24.39 2.47 -11.02
CA THR A 62 -24.67 3.78 -10.43
C THR A 62 -24.48 4.96 -11.40
N HIS A 63 -23.89 4.73 -12.57
CA HIS A 63 -23.69 5.73 -13.62
C HIS A 63 -23.75 5.09 -15.02
N GLU A 64 -23.79 5.91 -16.06
CA GLU A 64 -23.68 5.43 -17.44
C GLU A 64 -22.38 4.61 -17.66
N PRO A 65 -22.40 3.61 -18.57
CA PRO A 65 -21.20 2.84 -18.89
C PRO A 65 -20.04 3.76 -19.29
N ILE A 66 -18.94 3.68 -18.55
CA ILE A 66 -17.73 4.47 -18.77
C ILE A 66 -16.49 3.59 -18.70
N GLY A 67 -15.49 3.89 -19.53
CA GLY A 67 -14.18 3.24 -19.47
C GLY A 67 -13.46 3.57 -18.16
N MET A 68 -12.78 2.57 -17.60
CA MET A 68 -11.92 2.74 -16.43
C MET A 68 -10.52 3.22 -16.85
N GLN A 69 -9.73 3.68 -15.89
CA GLN A 69 -8.35 4.11 -16.06
C GLN A 69 -7.42 3.16 -15.30
N VAL A 70 -6.35 2.71 -15.93
CA VAL A 70 -5.34 1.88 -15.27
C VAL A 70 -4.36 2.80 -14.56
N TYR A 71 -4.25 2.61 -13.25
CA TYR A 71 -3.22 3.20 -12.42
C TYR A 71 -2.17 2.16 -12.08
N ALA A 72 -0.91 2.58 -11.97
CA ALA A 72 0.18 1.72 -11.51
C ALA A 72 0.70 2.21 -10.15
N VAL A 73 0.88 1.29 -9.22
CA VAL A 73 1.47 1.50 -7.89
C VAL A 73 2.79 0.73 -7.82
N GLY A 74 3.85 1.38 -7.35
CA GLY A 74 5.20 0.81 -7.37
C GLY A 74 5.98 1.13 -8.65
N PHE A 75 7.07 0.38 -8.90
CA PHE A 75 8.02 0.67 -9.97
C PHE A 75 8.46 -0.61 -10.71
N GLY A 76 8.76 -0.46 -12.01
CA GLY A 76 9.32 -1.54 -12.82
C GLY A 76 8.35 -2.70 -13.04
N GLU A 77 8.88 -3.92 -12.99
CA GLU A 77 8.15 -5.17 -13.23
C GLU A 77 7.26 -5.58 -12.04
N SER A 78 7.49 -5.01 -10.86
CA SER A 78 6.69 -5.22 -9.65
C SER A 78 5.56 -4.21 -9.48
N ALA A 79 5.30 -3.39 -10.51
CA ALA A 79 4.21 -2.43 -10.46
C ALA A 79 2.86 -3.16 -10.47
N ILE A 80 2.00 -2.82 -9.52
CA ILE A 80 0.65 -3.36 -9.41
C ILE A 80 -0.26 -2.44 -10.20
N GLU A 81 -1.07 -3.02 -11.09
CA GLU A 81 -2.04 -2.27 -11.86
C GLU A 81 -3.39 -2.27 -11.14
N ILE A 82 -4.11 -1.16 -11.24
CA ILE A 82 -5.41 -0.96 -10.59
C ILE A 82 -6.31 -0.28 -11.61
N ASP A 83 -7.39 -0.96 -11.98
CA ASP A 83 -8.41 -0.41 -12.86
C ASP A 83 -9.38 0.46 -12.04
N TYR A 84 -9.32 1.77 -12.21
CA TYR A 84 -10.07 2.74 -11.42
C TYR A 84 -11.19 3.40 -12.23
N CYS A 85 -12.40 3.43 -11.69
CA CYS A 85 -13.51 4.18 -12.30
C CYS A 85 -13.51 5.63 -11.84
N PRO A 86 -13.36 6.62 -12.75
CA PRO A 86 -13.34 8.04 -12.37
C PRO A 86 -14.72 8.61 -11.96
N ARG A 87 -15.80 7.83 -12.08
CA ARG A 87 -17.17 8.26 -11.79
C ARG A 87 -17.65 7.77 -10.42
N CYS A 88 -17.75 6.46 -10.23
CA CYS A 88 -18.14 5.92 -8.93
C CYS A 88 -16.98 5.90 -7.94
N THR A 89 -15.72 5.90 -8.39
CA THR A 89 -14.50 5.66 -7.57
C THR A 89 -14.28 4.22 -7.11
N GLY A 90 -15.06 3.27 -7.65
CA GLY A 90 -14.79 1.84 -7.51
C GLY A 90 -13.54 1.43 -8.28
N PHE A 91 -13.00 0.26 -7.93
CA PHE A 91 -11.76 -0.25 -8.53
C PHE A 91 -11.82 -1.75 -8.78
N PHE A 92 -11.13 -2.20 -9.82
CA PHE A 92 -10.97 -3.59 -10.19
C PHE A 92 -9.52 -4.02 -9.97
N LEU A 93 -9.37 -5.21 -9.39
CA LEU A 93 -8.10 -5.90 -9.18
C LEU A 93 -8.16 -7.24 -9.90
N ASP A 94 -7.19 -7.50 -10.76
CA ASP A 94 -7.03 -8.79 -11.40
C ASP A 94 -6.61 -9.87 -10.40
N CYS A 95 -6.68 -11.13 -10.83
CA CYS A 95 -6.28 -12.25 -9.99
C CYS A 95 -4.81 -12.13 -9.56
N GLY A 96 -4.59 -12.06 -8.25
CA GLY A 96 -3.27 -11.92 -7.63
C GLY A 96 -2.90 -10.48 -7.25
N GLU A 97 -3.52 -9.45 -7.85
CA GLU A 97 -3.18 -8.05 -7.56
C GLU A 97 -3.55 -7.64 -6.14
N GLY A 98 -4.69 -8.11 -5.63
CA GLY A 98 -5.06 -7.88 -4.22
C GLY A 98 -4.05 -8.47 -3.23
N ALA A 99 -3.48 -9.64 -3.54
CA ALA A 99 -2.44 -10.25 -2.71
C ALA A 99 -1.13 -9.46 -2.79
N ALA A 100 -0.77 -8.98 -3.98
CA ALA A 100 0.39 -8.14 -4.20
C ALA A 100 0.27 -6.80 -3.47
N LEU A 101 -0.93 -6.20 -3.47
CA LEU A 101 -1.18 -4.93 -2.81
C LEU A 101 -1.02 -5.06 -1.28
N ALA A 102 -1.61 -6.11 -0.71
CA ALA A 102 -1.47 -6.40 0.71
C ALA A 102 -0.01 -6.67 1.14
N ALA A 103 0.81 -7.22 0.24
CA ALA A 103 2.23 -7.45 0.50
C ALA A 103 3.07 -6.18 0.35
N LEU A 104 2.76 -5.32 -0.63
CA LEU A 104 3.36 -3.99 -0.75
C LEU A 104 3.12 -3.16 0.52
N GLU A 105 1.93 -3.21 1.11
CA GLU A 105 1.59 -2.51 2.35
C GLU A 105 2.37 -3.00 3.57
N ARG A 106 2.73 -4.28 3.62
CA ARG A 106 3.60 -4.84 4.67
C ARG A 106 5.07 -4.48 4.48
N GLY A 107 5.44 -3.93 3.33
CA GLY A 107 6.84 -3.70 2.95
C GLY A 107 7.57 -5.01 2.58
N ASP A 108 6.82 -6.03 2.12
CA ASP A 108 7.40 -7.28 1.67
C ASP A 108 7.96 -7.08 0.24
N ASP A 109 9.27 -6.91 0.10
CA ASP A 109 9.94 -6.71 -1.20
C ASP A 109 9.93 -7.96 -2.12
N THR A 110 9.40 -9.11 -1.67
CA THR A 110 9.57 -10.42 -2.34
C THR A 110 8.36 -10.90 -3.14
N VAL A 111 7.46 -10.02 -3.58
CA VAL A 111 6.27 -10.46 -4.33
C VAL A 111 6.59 -10.62 -5.81
N GLU A 112 6.72 -11.86 -6.26
CA GLU A 112 6.63 -12.19 -7.68
C GLU A 112 5.18 -12.01 -8.14
N THR A 113 4.88 -10.87 -8.77
CA THR A 113 3.60 -10.64 -9.43
C THR A 113 3.51 -11.52 -10.67
N SER A 114 2.78 -12.63 -10.58
CA SER A 114 2.53 -13.53 -11.71
C SER A 114 1.44 -13.04 -12.67
N SER A 115 1.16 -11.73 -12.71
CA SER A 115 0.25 -11.20 -13.73
C SER A 115 0.95 -11.34 -15.08
N GLY A 116 0.25 -11.87 -16.08
CA GLY A 116 0.76 -11.98 -17.45
C GLY A 116 0.88 -10.62 -18.14
N ALA A 117 1.43 -9.62 -17.44
CA ALA A 117 1.68 -8.27 -17.92
C ALA A 117 2.57 -8.34 -19.16
N ARG A 118 1.93 -8.27 -20.34
CA ARG A 118 2.62 -8.01 -21.60
C ARG A 118 3.13 -6.57 -21.55
N PHE A 119 4.30 -6.37 -20.96
CA PHE A 119 5.01 -5.11 -21.07
C PHE A 119 5.42 -4.92 -22.54
N SER A 120 4.68 -4.08 -23.27
CA SER A 120 5.19 -3.46 -24.48
C SER A 120 6.01 -2.25 -24.07
N ALA A 121 7.33 -2.44 -24.03
CA ALA A 121 8.42 -1.48 -23.85
C ALA A 121 8.30 -0.45 -22.69
N PRO A 122 9.35 -0.26 -21.89
CA PRO A 122 9.33 0.74 -20.82
C PRO A 122 9.08 2.15 -21.39
N PRO A 123 8.24 2.99 -20.76
CA PRO A 123 8.30 4.43 -21.02
C PRO A 123 9.73 4.88 -20.73
N LYS A 124 10.28 5.78 -21.57
CA LYS A 124 11.61 6.35 -21.36
C LYS A 124 11.66 6.88 -19.94
N VAL A 125 12.47 6.20 -19.12
CA VAL A 125 12.59 6.50 -17.71
C VAL A 125 13.17 7.89 -17.60
N ASP A 126 12.38 8.82 -17.08
CA ASP A 126 12.86 10.16 -16.80
C ASP A 126 13.84 10.04 -15.63
N ARG A 127 15.14 10.05 -15.94
CA ARG A 127 16.22 9.97 -14.95
C ARG A 127 16.07 10.99 -13.83
N GLN A 128 15.38 12.10 -14.11
CA GLN A 128 15.13 13.14 -13.13
C GLN A 128 14.09 12.69 -12.09
N ALA A 129 13.04 11.97 -12.50
CA ALA A 129 12.05 11.41 -11.59
C ALA A 129 12.63 10.28 -10.71
N GLU A 130 13.52 9.45 -11.26
CA GLU A 130 14.21 8.42 -10.48
C GLU A 130 15.19 9.02 -9.46
N ALA A 131 15.93 10.06 -9.85
CA ALA A 131 16.83 10.76 -8.94
C ALA A 131 16.07 11.43 -7.79
N ILE A 132 14.90 12.01 -8.06
CA ILE A 132 14.04 12.61 -7.03
C ILE A 132 13.50 11.52 -6.08
N ALA A 133 12.99 10.41 -6.62
CA ALA A 133 12.49 9.31 -5.80
C ALA A 133 13.60 8.64 -4.95
N GLN A 134 14.82 8.52 -5.50
CA GLN A 134 15.97 8.01 -4.76
C GLN A 134 16.40 8.98 -3.66
N ALA A 135 16.50 10.28 -3.95
CA ALA A 135 16.81 11.29 -2.94
C ALA A 135 15.76 11.33 -1.82
N GLN A 136 14.48 11.14 -2.12
CA GLN A 136 13.42 11.05 -1.11
C GLN A 136 13.55 9.79 -0.24
N ARG A 137 13.91 8.63 -0.81
CA ARG A 137 14.20 7.39 -0.05
C ARG A 137 15.43 7.52 0.85
N GLU A 138 16.48 8.17 0.36
CA GLU A 138 17.69 8.42 1.15
C GLU A 138 17.43 9.44 2.27
N SER A 139 16.63 10.48 2.00
CA SER A 139 16.24 11.47 3.00
C SER A 139 15.31 10.90 4.09
N SER A 140 14.47 9.90 3.77
CA SER A 140 13.60 9.24 4.75
C SER A 140 14.33 8.21 5.61
N ARG A 141 15.44 7.66 5.13
CA ARG A 141 16.37 6.84 5.94
C ARG A 141 17.23 7.68 6.91
N GLY A 142 17.58 8.91 6.55
CA GLY A 142 18.45 9.76 7.38
C GLY A 142 17.79 10.54 8.51
N LEU A 143 16.46 10.74 8.48
CA LEU A 143 15.78 11.62 9.45
C LEU A 143 15.24 10.89 10.69
N PHE A 144 14.91 9.59 10.58
CA PHE A 144 14.38 8.82 11.71
C PHE A 144 15.44 8.12 12.55
N ASP A 145 16.64 7.84 12.02
CA ASP A 145 17.69 7.13 12.76
C ASP A 145 18.39 7.99 13.83
N VAL A 146 18.48 9.31 13.62
CA VAL A 146 19.15 10.20 14.59
C VAL A 146 18.31 10.37 15.86
N PHE A 147 16.98 10.43 15.75
CA PHE A 147 16.12 10.67 16.91
C PHE A 147 15.88 9.44 17.77
N VAL A 148 15.85 8.23 17.18
CA VAL A 148 15.56 7.00 17.94
C VAL A 148 16.78 6.55 18.75
N VAL A 149 18.00 6.73 18.23
CA VAL A 149 19.23 6.37 18.95
C VAL A 149 19.43 7.30 20.17
N ASP A 150 19.26 8.61 20.02
CA ASP A 150 19.43 9.56 21.14
C ASP A 150 18.40 9.32 22.26
N VAL A 151 17.16 9.00 21.91
CA VAL A 151 16.10 8.70 22.90
C VAL A 151 16.37 7.38 23.61
N LEU A 152 16.85 6.35 22.91
CA LEU A 152 17.22 5.07 23.51
C LEU A 152 18.47 5.19 24.41
N GLU A 153 19.48 5.96 24.01
CA GLU A 153 20.66 6.20 24.84
C GLU A 153 20.31 7.00 26.10
N ALA A 154 19.46 8.02 25.99
CA ALA A 154 18.99 8.78 27.15
C ALA A 154 18.20 7.89 28.14
N ALA A 155 17.36 6.99 27.63
CA ALA A 155 16.63 6.03 28.46
C ALA A 155 17.58 5.04 29.18
N GLN A 156 18.61 4.55 28.50
CA GLN A 156 19.61 3.65 29.10
C GLN A 156 20.46 4.35 30.17
N GLN A 157 20.83 5.62 29.95
CA GLN A 157 21.56 6.42 30.95
C GLN A 157 20.69 6.66 32.20
N GLY A 158 19.40 6.94 32.03
CA GLY A 158 18.44 7.09 33.13
C GLY A 158 18.31 5.82 33.99
N ALA A 159 18.21 4.65 33.35
CA ALA A 159 18.13 3.37 34.04
C ALA A 159 19.38 3.08 34.90
N ARG A 160 20.58 3.33 34.36
CA ARG A 160 21.84 3.15 35.09
C ARG A 160 21.95 4.09 36.30
N ALA A 161 21.50 5.34 36.15
CA ALA A 161 21.52 6.32 37.25
C ALA A 161 20.57 5.91 38.40
N MET A 162 19.39 5.34 38.09
CA MET A 162 18.49 4.82 39.12
C MET A 162 19.09 3.63 39.85
N GLU A 163 19.68 2.67 39.12
CA GLU A 163 20.28 1.48 39.72
C GLU A 163 21.45 1.85 40.65
N GLU A 164 22.28 2.83 40.27
CA GLU A 164 23.35 3.33 41.13
C GLU A 164 22.79 4.07 42.36
N ALA A 165 21.72 4.84 42.20
CA ALA A 165 21.04 5.51 43.32
C ALA A 165 20.42 4.50 44.30
N GLU A 166 19.81 3.43 43.81
CA GLU A 166 19.30 2.33 44.63
C GLU A 166 20.42 1.59 45.34
N ARG A 167 21.52 1.31 44.64
CA ARG A 167 22.72 0.71 45.26
C ARG A 167 23.22 1.58 46.40
N ARG A 168 23.38 2.90 46.19
CA ARG A 168 23.78 3.86 47.24
C ARG A 168 22.79 3.91 48.41
N ARG A 169 21.48 3.86 48.16
CA ARG A 169 20.46 3.78 49.23
C ARG A 169 20.56 2.47 50.01
N ARG A 170 20.84 1.36 49.33
CA ARG A 170 21.08 0.05 49.96
C ARG A 170 22.31 0.12 50.86
N TRP A 171 23.45 0.64 50.40
CA TRP A 171 24.63 0.81 51.25
C TRP A 171 24.35 1.67 52.50
N ARG A 172 23.63 2.79 52.36
CA ARG A 172 23.25 3.63 53.51
C ARG A 172 22.30 2.95 54.50
N ARG A 173 21.44 2.04 54.04
CA ARG A 173 20.52 1.27 54.91
C ARG A 173 21.24 0.19 55.71
N TRP A 174 22.42 -0.24 55.28
CA TRP A 174 23.24 -1.28 55.91
C TRP A 174 24.56 -0.74 56.50
N GLY A 175 24.64 0.57 56.74
CA GLY A 175 25.86 1.25 57.19
C GLY A 175 26.47 0.66 58.47
N LEU A 176 27.54 -0.12 58.27
CA LEU A 176 28.87 0.15 58.83
C LEU A 176 29.42 1.47 58.26
#